data_AF-A0A0A2TEV6-F1
#
_entry.id   AF-A0A0A2TEV6-F1
#
_cell.length_a   1.000
_cell.length_b   1.000
_cell.length_c   1.000
_cell.angle_alpha   90.00
_cell.angle_beta   90.00
_cell.angle_gamma   90.00
#
_symmetry.space_group_name_H-M   'P 1'
#
loop_
_entity.id
_entity.type
_entity.pdbx_description
1 polymer ?
#
loop_
_entity_poly.entity_id
_entity_poly.type
_entity_poly.pdbx_seq_one_letter_code
_entity_poly.pdbx_strand_id
1 'polypeptide(L)' 'MDRMFRVLAFWTGIFTVMFFVGEMPDATMLFLVQTVFFITLSYLKLSERMYMYIFGAYLTVFFIGFTYYTAFLLTPSFGH' A
#
# COMPACT_ATOMS: atom_id res chain seq x y z
N MET A 1 -14.54 -3.81 -11.26
CA MET A 1 -13.33 -3.15 -10.65
C MET A 1 -12.15 -4.10 -10.41
N ASP A 2 -12.35 -5.41 -10.48
CA ASP A 2 -11.35 -6.47 -10.22
C ASP A 2 -10.08 -6.36 -11.09
N ARG A 3 -10.20 -5.91 -12.34
CA ARG A 3 -9.03 -5.65 -13.20
C ARG A 3 -8.18 -4.48 -12.69
N MET A 4 -8.78 -3.47 -12.06
CA MET A 4 -8.05 -2.33 -11.48
C MET A 4 -7.30 -2.72 -10.20
N PHE A 5 -7.90 -3.55 -9.35
CA PHE A 5 -7.20 -4.10 -8.17
C PHE A 5 -6.00 -4.96 -8.58
N ARG A 6 -6.08 -5.69 -9.71
CA ARG A 6 -4.90 -6.39 -10.28
C ARG A 6 -3.81 -5.44 -10.76
N VAL A 7 -4.16 -4.28 -11.31
CA VAL A 7 -3.16 -3.25 -11.70
C VAL A 7 -2.51 -2.65 -10.46
N LEU A 8 -3.27 -2.39 -9.39
CA LEU A 8 -2.72 -1.92 -8.11
C LEU A 8 -1.79 -2.97 -7.48
N ALA A 9 -2.21 -4.24 -7.48
CA ALA A 9 -1.37 -5.37 -7.06
C ALA A 9 -0.08 -5.47 -7.88
N PHE A 10 -0.15 -5.29 -9.20
CA PHE A 10 1.03 -5.31 -10.06
C PHE A 10 2.04 -4.22 -9.66
N TRP A 11 1.58 -2.98 -9.49
CA TRP A 11 2.48 -1.88 -9.11
C TRP A 11 3.05 -2.04 -7.70
N THR A 12 2.23 -2.42 -6.73
CA THR A 12 2.70 -2.71 -5.36
C THR A 12 3.70 -3.87 -5.32
N GLY A 13 3.54 -4.87 -6.20
CA GLY A 13 4.50 -5.95 -6.37
C GLY A 13 5.85 -5.48 -6.92
N ILE A 14 5.84 -4.60 -7.94
CA ILE A 14 7.09 -4.01 -8.47
C ILE A 14 7.78 -3.19 -7.36
N PHE A 15 7.04 -2.36 -6.62
CA PHE A 15 7.62 -1.59 -5.50
C PHE A 15 8.21 -2.49 -4.42
N THR A 16 7.57 -3.61 -4.11
CA THR A 16 8.12 -4.61 -3.19
C THR A 16 9.50 -5.09 -3.65
N VAL A 17 9.65 -5.45 -4.94
CA VAL A 17 10.93 -5.88 -5.50
C VAL A 17 11.96 -4.75 -5.49
N MET A 18 11.55 -3.53 -5.85
CA MET A 18 12.43 -2.37 -5.84
C MET A 18 12.95 -2.04 -4.43
N PHE A 19 12.09 -2.05 -3.42
CA PHE A 19 12.51 -1.82 -2.02
C PHE A 19 13.37 -2.95 -1.47
N PHE A 20 13.12 -4.19 -1.91
CA PHE A 20 13.95 -5.33 -1.52
C PHE A 20 15.37 -5.19 -2.06
N VAL A 21 15.50 -4.82 -3.34
CA VAL A 21 16.81 -4.53 -3.97
C VAL A 21 17.46 -3.29 -3.36
N GLY A 22 16.66 -2.30 -2.95
CA GLY A 22 17.14 -1.10 -2.26
C GLY A 22 17.50 -1.29 -0.78
N GLU A 23 17.54 -2.53 -0.27
CA GLU A 23 17.85 -2.87 1.13
C GLU A 23 16.97 -2.14 2.16
N MET A 24 15.70 -1.86 1.82
CA MET A 24 14.72 -1.23 2.71
C MET A 24 13.73 -2.29 3.23
N PRO A 25 14.06 -3.06 4.29
CA PRO A 25 13.25 -4.21 4.72
C PRO A 25 11.84 -3.81 5.19
N ASP A 26 11.71 -2.70 5.93
CA ASP A 26 10.41 -2.23 6.44
C ASP A 26 9.47 -1.84 5.31
N ALA A 27 9.98 -1.09 4.31
CA ALA A 27 9.21 -0.71 3.13
C ALA A 27 8.86 -1.92 2.26
N THR A 28 9.80 -2.86 2.10
CA THR A 28 9.58 -4.11 1.38
C THR A 28 8.41 -4.88 1.97
N MET A 29 8.42 -5.08 3.29
CA MET A 29 7.38 -5.86 3.96
C MET A 29 6.02 -5.17 3.89
N LEU A 30 5.97 -3.84 4.06
CA LEU A 30 4.75 -3.05 3.92
C LEU A 30 4.12 -3.18 2.53
N PHE A 31 4.93 -3.06 1.47
CA PHE A 31 4.42 -3.17 0.09
C PHE A 31 4.07 -4.62 -0.29
N LEU A 32 4.76 -5.62 0.28
CA LEU A 32 4.41 -7.03 0.08
C LEU A 32 3.03 -7.34 0.65
N VAL A 33 2.74 -6.90 1.87
CA VAL A 33 1.42 -7.08 2.51
C VAL A 33 0.32 -6.41 1.67
N GLN A 34 0.56 -5.19 1.18
CA GLN A 34 -0.38 -4.50 0.29
C GLN A 34 -0.61 -5.25 -1.02
N THR A 35 0.46 -5.81 -1.60
CA THR A 35 0.38 -6.62 -2.83
C THR A 35 -0.54 -7.82 -2.61
N VAL A 36 -0.32 -8.58 -1.54
CA VAL A 36 -1.15 -9.75 -1.19
C VAL A 36 -2.60 -9.33 -0.95
N PHE A 37 -2.84 -8.20 -0.28
CA PHE A 37 -4.17 -7.66 -0.04
C PHE A 37 -4.91 -7.33 -1.35
N PHE A 38 -4.29 -6.59 -2.27
CA PHE A 38 -4.91 -6.23 -3.55
C PHE A 38 -5.13 -7.45 -4.45
N ILE A 39 -4.19 -8.39 -4.47
CA ILE A 39 -4.35 -9.66 -5.20
C ILE A 39 -5.56 -10.42 -4.66
N THR A 40 -5.61 -10.64 -3.35
CA THR A 40 -6.69 -11.39 -2.69
C THR A 40 -8.05 -10.79 -3.00
N LEU A 41 -8.20 -9.48 -2.80
CA LEU A 41 -9.46 -8.78 -3.08
C LEU A 41 -9.85 -8.85 -4.55
N SER A 42 -8.88 -8.83 -5.48
CA SER A 42 -9.18 -8.90 -6.91
C SER A 42 -9.85 -10.21 -7.37
N TYR A 43 -9.70 -11.28 -6.59
CA TYR A 43 -10.30 -12.59 -6.88
C TYR A 43 -11.67 -12.81 -6.24
N LEU A 44 -12.06 -11.98 -5.26
CA LEU A 44 -13.33 -12.12 -4.54
C LEU A 44 -14.57 -11.69 -5.34
N LYS A 45 -14.41 -11.17 -6.56
CA LYS A 45 -15.49 -10.75 -7.48
C LYS A 45 -16.59 -9.93 -6.78
N LEU A 46 -16.18 -8.96 -5.97
CA LEU A 46 -17.11 -8.09 -5.24
C LEU A 46 -17.88 -7.15 -6.17
N SER A 47 -18.98 -6.58 -5.66
CA SER A 47 -19.69 -5.52 -6.38
C SER A 47 -18.82 -4.27 -6.48
N GLU A 48 -19.02 -3.47 -7.53
CA GLU A 48 -18.19 -2.28 -7.80
C GLU A 48 -18.24 -1.25 -6.67
N ARG A 49 -19.42 -1.08 -6.05
CA ARG A 49 -19.59 -0.19 -4.88
C ARG A 49 -18.75 -0.66 -3.70
N MET A 50 -18.67 -1.97 -3.47
CA MET A 50 -17.89 -2.52 -2.37
C MET A 50 -16.39 -2.34 -2.59
N TYR A 51 -15.91 -2.52 -3.82
CA TYR A 51 -14.52 -2.18 -4.15
C TYR A 51 -14.18 -0.71 -3.88
N MET A 52 -15.09 0.21 -4.20
CA MET A 52 -14.90 1.64 -3.91
C MET A 52 -14.84 1.93 -2.41
N TYR A 53 -15.69 1.30 -1.60
CA TYR A 53 -15.65 1.46 -0.15
C TYR A 53 -14.37 0.91 0.47
N ILE A 54 -13.91 -0.28 0.05
CA ILE A 54 -12.62 -0.83 0.51
C ILE A 54 -11.47 0.08 0.10
N PHE A 55 -11.48 0.57 -1.14
CA PHE A 55 -10.43 1.47 -1.61
C PHE A 55 -10.41 2.79 -0.83
N GLY A 56 -11.58 3.37 -0.56
CA GLY A 56 -11.68 4.56 0.29
C GLY A 56 -11.16 4.33 1.70
N ALA A 57 -11.57 3.23 2.35
CA ALA A 57 -11.08 2.86 3.67
C ALA A 57 -9.56 2.64 3.69
N TYR A 58 -9.03 1.96 2.67
CA TYR A 58 -7.59 1.77 2.48
C TYR A 58 -6.84 3.11 2.41
N LEU A 59 -7.33 4.06 1.60
CA LEU A 59 -6.72 5.37 1.48
C LEU A 59 -6.78 6.15 2.80
N THR A 60 -7.87 6.06 3.55
CA THR A 60 -7.99 6.72 4.86
C THR A 60 -6.98 6.15 5.85
N VAL A 61 -6.87 4.82 5.96
CA VAL A 61 -5.91 4.17 6.86
C VAL A 61 -4.48 4.51 6.45
N PHE A 62 -4.17 4.45 5.16
CA PHE A 62 -2.86 4.82 4.63
C PHE A 62 -2.52 6.28 4.94
N PHE A 63 -3.47 7.19 4.72
CA PHE A 63 -3.27 8.61 5.00
C PHE A 63 -3.01 8.87 6.48
N ILE A 64 -3.80 8.28 7.38
CA ILE A 64 -3.58 8.40 8.83
C ILE A 64 -2.20 7.86 9.21
N GLY A 65 -1.84 6.67 8.74
CA GLY A 65 -0.55 6.05 9.02
C GLY A 65 0.62 6.88 8.49
N PHE A 66 0.49 7.42 7.27
CA PHE A 66 1.50 8.27 6.65
C PHE A 66 1.64 9.61 7.38
N THR A 67 0.52 10.26 7.74
CA THR A 67 0.55 11.48 8.55
C THR A 67 1.19 11.24 9.90
N TYR A 68 0.88 10.13 10.57
CA TYR A 68 1.52 9.79 11.84
C TYR A 68 3.03 9.58 11.68
N TYR A 69 3.43 8.79 10.69
CA TYR A 69 4.84 8.54 10.40
C TYR A 69 5.61 9.85 10.12
N THR A 70 5.07 10.69 9.23
CA THR A 70 5.74 11.94 8.84
C THR A 70 5.71 13.03 9.90
N ALA A 71 4.67 13.11 10.72
CA ALA A 71 4.55 14.13 11.76
C ALA A 71 5.34 13.79 13.04
N PHE A 72 5.47 12.51 13.39
CA PHE A 72 6.00 12.10 14.69
C PHE A 72 7.24 11.20 14.63
N LEU A 73 7.36 10.33 13.64
CA LEU A 73 8.45 9.34 13.58
C LEU A 73 9.59 9.77 12.65
N LEU A 74 9.28 10.53 11.60
CA LEU A 74 10.26 11.07 10.69
C LEU A 74 11.04 12.20 11.39
N THR A 75 12.23 11.89 11.89
CA THR A 75 13.14 12.93 12.38
C THR A 75 13.66 13.73 11.18
N PRO A 76 13.37 15.04 11.08
CA PRO A 76 13.84 15.85 9.96
C PRO A 76 15.37 15.94 9.99
N SER A 77 16.02 15.67 8.85
CA SER A 77 17.48 15.77 8.68
C SER A 77 18.02 17.21 8.70
N PHE A 78 17.21 18.18 9.13
CA PHE A 78 17.55 19.61 9.18
C PHE A 78 18.11 20.07 10.53
N GLY A 79 18.34 19.16 11.48
CA GLY A 79 19.05 19.44 12.72
C GLY A 79 20.49 18.94 12.65
N HIS A 80 21.44 19.87 12.47
CA HIS A 80 22.80 19.70 12.99
C HIS A 80 22.79 19.85 14.52
#